data_AF-A0A5C9BIS2-F1
#
_entry.id   AF-A0A5C9BIS2-F1
#
_cell.length_a   1.000
_cell.length_b   1.000
_cell.length_c   1.000
_cell.angle_alpha   90.00
_cell.angle_beta   90.00
_cell.angle_gamma   90.00
#
_symmetry.space_group_name_H-M   'P 1'
#
loop_
_entity.id
_entity.type
_entity.pdbx_description
1 polymer ?
#
loop_
_entity_poly.entity_id
_entity_poly.type
_entity_poly.pdbx_seq_one_letter_code
_entity_poly.pdbx_strand_id
1 'polypeptide(L)'
;MRPIPKRSSGWLRRSHPKTNAAIKATLERNPNHIGCLLFVADEHIDSERYDDAETVLDQVESINPLHPRAAAYRAILAHLRNQPESKKQYRGTALKHWTTNPEVDSLIGKKLSQKYRFAEGAVHQRQALEFDAKYLPAKMQLASDLLRLGQEDEGWKLANEVYEIDGYNIFAHNLVTLQDSIAKFRTLEEDGIALRMDAREADIYGRRVLGLLKRAKRDLCAKYDVTLPAPIIVEMFPKQEDFAIRTFGLPGGAGFLGVCFGTVITANSPASQDKHPTCWEATLWHEFCHVVTLNKTHNKMPRWLSEGISVFEERQADPTWGQAINPLYRKMLLGDELTPVSELSGAFLHPKSGQHLQFAYFESSLVVEYLVEKHGLETLQKILVDLGNGLTINDTLARHTGSLDELDAAFEAFARNRAVEMARDADWTEPELPKRASAELLAEYL
;
A
#
# COMPACT_ATOMS: atom_id res chain seq x y z
N MET A 1 21.54 -22.56 11.82
CA MET A 1 20.28 -22.20 11.15
C MET A 1 20.59 -21.21 10.04
N ARG A 2 20.35 -21.59 8.77
CA ARG A 2 20.55 -20.67 7.63
C ARG A 2 19.31 -19.80 7.46
N PRO A 3 19.43 -18.47 7.37
CA PRO A 3 18.28 -17.60 7.13
C PRO A 3 17.74 -17.84 5.72
N ILE A 4 16.43 -18.09 5.63
CA ILE A 4 15.69 -18.09 4.37
C ILE A 4 15.73 -16.65 3.85
N PRO A 5 16.15 -16.40 2.60
CA PRO A 5 16.20 -15.05 2.07
C PRO A 5 14.78 -14.52 1.88
N LYS A 6 14.33 -13.67 2.81
CA LYS A 6 13.16 -12.82 2.59
C LYS A 6 13.50 -11.88 1.42
N ARG A 7 12.97 -12.18 0.24
CA ARG A 7 12.97 -11.22 -0.87
C ARG A 7 12.27 -9.97 -0.37
N SER A 8 13.04 -8.88 -0.32
CA SER A 8 12.60 -7.55 0.05
C SER A 8 11.32 -7.18 -0.69
N SER A 9 10.32 -6.84 0.10
CA SER A 9 9.21 -5.95 -0.21
C SER A 9 9.62 -4.82 -1.16
N GLY A 10 9.00 -4.83 -2.33
CA GLY A 10 9.22 -3.89 -3.41
C GLY A 10 8.34 -4.34 -4.56
N TRP A 11 7.02 -4.13 -4.43
CA TRP A 11 6.08 -4.27 -5.55
C TRP A 11 6.14 -3.07 -6.50
N LEU A 12 6.97 -2.08 -6.17
CA LEU A 12 7.68 -1.30 -7.17
C LEU A 12 8.48 -2.26 -8.02
N ARG A 13 8.14 -2.34 -9.30
CA ARG A 13 8.87 -3.08 -10.31
C ARG A 13 10.31 -2.56 -10.35
N ARG A 14 11.18 -2.98 -9.42
CA ARG A 14 12.62 -2.73 -9.53
C ARG A 14 13.02 -3.43 -10.81
N SER A 15 13.37 -2.65 -11.82
CA SER A 15 13.89 -3.21 -13.05
C SER A 15 14.95 -4.24 -12.75
N HIS A 16 14.77 -5.43 -13.32
CA HIS A 16 15.74 -6.50 -13.22
C HIS A 16 17.11 -5.94 -13.63
N PRO A 17 18.25 -6.34 -13.01
CA PRO A 17 19.57 -5.78 -13.34
C PRO A 17 19.89 -5.79 -14.84
N LYS A 18 19.38 -6.80 -15.56
CA LYS A 18 19.45 -6.89 -17.02
C LYS A 18 18.69 -5.77 -17.76
N THR A 19 17.53 -5.36 -17.25
CA THR A 19 16.74 -4.25 -17.80
C THR A 19 17.49 -2.93 -17.65
N ASN A 20 18.03 -2.64 -16.46
CA ASN A 20 18.82 -1.42 -16.24
C ASN A 20 20.07 -1.39 -17.14
N ALA A 21 20.76 -2.52 -17.28
CA ALA A 21 21.91 -2.63 -18.18
C ALA A 21 21.52 -2.38 -19.64
N ALA A 22 20.37 -2.91 -20.09
CA ALA A 22 19.88 -2.70 -21.45
C ALA A 22 19.45 -1.24 -21.71
N ILE A 23 18.76 -0.61 -20.75
CA ILE A 23 18.40 0.82 -20.81
C ILE A 23 19.66 1.67 -20.92
N LYS A 24 20.62 1.45 -20.03
CA LYS A 24 21.89 2.18 -20.02
C LYS A 24 22.62 2.03 -21.36
N ALA A 25 22.80 0.80 -21.84
CA ALA A 25 23.46 0.54 -23.12
C ALA A 25 22.72 1.17 -24.32
N THR A 26 21.38 1.27 -24.26
CA THR A 26 20.58 1.91 -25.32
C THR A 26 20.75 3.43 -25.30
N LEU A 27 20.68 4.06 -24.12
CA LEU A 27 20.82 5.51 -23.98
C LEU A 27 22.27 5.98 -24.23
N GLU A 28 23.27 5.14 -23.95
CA GLU A 28 24.67 5.40 -24.34
C GLU A 28 24.84 5.47 -25.86
N ARG A 29 24.07 4.68 -26.62
CA ARG A 29 24.12 4.67 -28.09
C ARG A 29 23.21 5.71 -28.72
N ASN A 30 22.04 5.93 -28.12
CA ASN A 30 21.07 6.93 -28.56
C ASN A 30 20.42 7.59 -27.34
N PRO A 31 20.97 8.73 -26.89
CA PRO A 31 20.42 9.49 -25.75
C PRO A 31 18.97 9.95 -25.98
N ASN A 32 18.54 10.05 -27.25
CA ASN A 32 17.22 10.53 -27.64
C ASN A 32 16.23 9.39 -27.93
N HIS A 33 16.52 8.16 -27.48
CA HIS A 33 15.62 7.03 -27.67
C HIS A 33 14.36 7.17 -26.78
N ILE A 34 13.31 7.81 -27.32
CA ILE A 34 12.07 8.13 -26.61
C ILE A 34 11.48 6.92 -25.88
N GLY A 35 11.47 5.74 -26.48
CA GLY A 35 10.92 4.54 -25.85
C GLY A 35 11.64 4.15 -24.55
N CYS A 36 12.95 4.39 -24.47
CA CYS A 36 13.73 4.13 -23.26
C CYS A 36 13.52 5.24 -22.23
N LEU A 37 13.49 6.50 -22.66
CA LEU A 37 13.20 7.63 -21.78
C LEU A 37 11.81 7.50 -21.13
N LEU A 38 10.79 7.13 -21.89
CA LEU A 38 9.44 6.88 -21.35
C LEU A 38 9.42 5.71 -20.36
N PHE A 39 10.18 4.64 -20.62
CA PHE A 39 10.31 3.55 -19.65
C PHE A 39 10.96 4.03 -18.35
N VAL A 40 12.01 4.83 -18.44
CA VAL A 40 12.67 5.41 -17.25
C VAL A 40 11.72 6.33 -16.48
N ALA A 41 10.96 7.19 -17.18
CA ALA A 41 9.93 8.03 -16.57
C ALA A 41 8.85 7.18 -15.88
N ASP A 42 8.40 6.09 -16.51
CA ASP A 42 7.46 5.11 -15.94
C ASP A 42 7.96 4.56 -14.60
N GLU A 43 9.24 4.18 -14.53
CA GLU A 43 9.86 3.65 -13.31
C GLU A 43 10.01 4.68 -12.20
N HIS A 44 10.32 5.92 -12.56
CA HIS A 44 10.36 7.04 -11.61
C HIS A 44 8.97 7.31 -11.03
N ILE A 45 7.93 7.35 -11.87
CA ILE A 45 6.53 7.52 -11.42
C ILE A 45 6.11 6.36 -10.52
N ASP A 46 6.39 5.12 -10.94
CA ASP A 46 6.09 3.95 -10.12
C ASP A 46 6.77 4.09 -8.76
N SER A 47 8.03 4.46 -8.73
CA SER A 47 8.85 4.65 -7.52
C SER A 47 8.61 5.96 -6.76
N GLU A 48 7.61 6.76 -7.14
CA GLU A 48 7.28 8.06 -6.50
C GLU A 48 8.38 9.12 -6.59
N ARG A 49 9.37 8.93 -7.46
CA ARG A 49 10.39 9.93 -7.78
C ARG A 49 9.86 10.87 -8.85
N TYR A 50 8.83 11.65 -8.51
CA TYR A 50 8.09 12.45 -9.49
C TYR A 50 8.96 13.52 -10.15
N ASP A 51 9.87 14.16 -9.41
CA ASP A 51 10.74 15.21 -9.95
C ASP A 51 11.77 14.63 -10.95
N ASP A 52 12.30 13.44 -10.67
CA ASP A 52 13.13 12.70 -11.62
C ASP A 52 12.34 12.35 -12.89
N ALA A 53 11.08 11.92 -12.73
CA ALA A 53 10.21 11.60 -13.86
C ALA A 53 9.99 12.82 -14.75
N GLU A 54 9.76 14.00 -14.15
CA GLU A 54 9.62 15.26 -14.89
C GLU A 54 10.87 15.62 -15.68
N THR A 55 12.05 15.46 -15.07
CA THR A 55 13.32 15.71 -15.75
C THR A 55 13.47 14.84 -16.99
N VAL A 56 13.07 13.57 -16.92
CA VAL A 56 13.12 12.66 -18.07
C VAL A 56 12.02 12.99 -19.10
N LEU A 57 10.84 13.43 -18.66
CA LEU A 57 9.77 13.87 -19.55
C LEU A 57 10.12 15.17 -20.28
N ASP A 58 10.81 16.11 -19.64
CA ASP A 58 11.36 17.31 -20.29
C ASP A 58 12.28 16.91 -21.46
N GLN A 59 13.11 15.88 -21.26
CA GLN A 59 13.98 15.35 -22.32
C GLN A 59 13.15 14.77 -23.48
N VAL A 60 12.10 13.98 -23.20
CA VAL A 60 11.21 13.46 -24.25
C VAL A 60 10.53 14.59 -25.01
N GLU A 61 10.04 15.61 -24.30
CA GLU A 61 9.34 16.77 -24.85
C GLU A 61 10.27 17.64 -25.71
N SER A 62 11.57 17.72 -25.38
CA SER A 62 12.56 18.39 -26.22
C SER A 62 12.75 17.73 -27.60
N ILE A 63 12.47 16.42 -27.69
CA ILE A 63 12.56 15.63 -28.94
C ILE A 63 11.21 15.63 -29.66
N ASN A 64 10.12 15.40 -28.93
CA ASN A 64 8.75 15.41 -29.44
C ASN A 64 7.78 16.02 -28.40
N PRO A 65 7.46 17.33 -28.53
CA PRO A 65 6.59 18.04 -27.59
C PRO A 65 5.15 17.52 -27.53
N LEU A 66 4.70 16.77 -28.54
CA LEU A 66 3.32 16.28 -28.66
C LEU A 66 3.26 14.75 -28.53
N HIS A 67 4.28 14.13 -27.91
CA HIS A 67 4.29 12.68 -27.73
C HIS A 67 3.15 12.22 -26.80
N PRO A 68 2.17 11.41 -27.28
CA PRO A 68 0.96 11.09 -26.52
C PRO A 68 1.22 10.49 -25.14
N ARG A 69 2.14 9.51 -25.04
CA ARG A 69 2.48 8.89 -23.75
C ARG A 69 3.19 9.86 -22.79
N ALA A 70 4.02 10.78 -23.29
CA ALA A 70 4.71 11.73 -22.43
C ALA A 70 3.71 12.70 -21.79
N ALA A 71 2.80 13.22 -22.62
CA ALA A 71 1.68 14.03 -22.16
C ALA A 71 0.73 13.27 -21.21
N ALA A 72 0.48 11.96 -21.44
CA ALA A 72 -0.27 11.14 -20.50
C ALA A 72 0.44 11.00 -19.14
N TYR A 73 1.77 10.81 -19.10
CA TYR A 73 2.54 10.81 -17.86
C TYR A 73 2.50 12.16 -17.14
N ARG A 74 2.57 13.29 -17.86
CA ARG A 74 2.34 14.62 -17.27
C ARG A 74 0.94 14.75 -16.67
N ALA A 75 -0.08 14.22 -17.34
CA ALA A 75 -1.44 14.21 -16.80
C ALA A 75 -1.52 13.39 -15.51
N ILE A 76 -0.82 12.25 -15.42
CA ILE A 76 -0.72 11.44 -14.20
C ILE A 76 -0.06 12.24 -13.07
N LEU A 77 1.09 12.87 -13.32
CA LEU A 77 1.80 13.67 -12.32
C LEU A 77 0.95 14.85 -11.82
N ALA A 78 0.32 15.59 -12.73
CA ALA A 78 -0.61 16.66 -12.39
C ALA A 78 -1.80 16.14 -11.56
N HIS A 79 -2.32 14.96 -11.89
CA HIS A 79 -3.40 14.33 -11.14
C HIS A 79 -2.97 13.96 -9.72
N LEU A 80 -1.81 13.34 -9.55
CA LEU A 80 -1.26 12.97 -8.23
C LEU A 80 -0.93 14.18 -7.36
N ARG A 81 -0.58 15.32 -7.97
CA ARG A 81 -0.34 16.60 -7.29
C ARG A 81 -1.59 17.46 -7.12
N ASN A 82 -2.78 16.92 -7.40
CA ASN A 82 -4.06 17.63 -7.28
C ASN A 82 -4.13 18.93 -8.13
N GLN A 83 -3.62 18.89 -9.36
CA GLN A 83 -3.59 20.01 -10.31
C GLN A 83 -4.58 19.76 -11.48
N PRO A 84 -5.89 20.03 -11.30
CA PRO A 84 -6.92 19.63 -12.25
C PRO A 84 -6.81 20.30 -13.64
N GLU A 85 -6.42 21.57 -13.69
CA GLU A 85 -6.27 22.31 -14.95
C GLU A 85 -5.07 21.77 -15.76
N SER A 86 -3.92 21.59 -15.11
CA SER A 86 -2.74 20.97 -15.71
C SER A 86 -3.06 19.55 -16.21
N LYS A 87 -3.78 18.75 -15.41
CA LYS A 87 -4.23 17.42 -15.82
C LYS A 87 -5.03 17.47 -17.11
N LYS A 88 -6.04 18.35 -17.17
CA LYS A 88 -6.91 18.51 -18.34
C LYS A 88 -6.13 18.94 -19.58
N GLN A 89 -5.21 19.90 -19.41
CA GLN A 89 -4.33 20.36 -20.48
C GLN A 89 -3.47 19.23 -21.03
N TYR A 90 -2.76 18.50 -20.17
CA TYR A 90 -1.86 17.42 -20.59
C TYR A 90 -2.61 16.25 -21.23
N ARG A 91 -3.77 15.86 -20.70
CA ARG A 91 -4.64 14.87 -21.35
C ARG A 91 -5.10 15.35 -22.74
N GLY A 92 -5.44 16.63 -22.88
CA GLY A 92 -5.79 17.24 -24.16
C GLY A 92 -4.64 17.18 -25.17
N THR A 93 -3.40 17.46 -24.73
CA THR A 93 -2.19 17.30 -25.54
C THR A 93 -2.00 15.86 -25.99
N ALA A 94 -2.20 14.89 -25.09
CA ALA A 94 -2.04 13.47 -25.39
C ALA A 94 -3.01 12.97 -26.48
N LEU A 95 -4.21 13.54 -26.55
CA LEU A 95 -5.27 13.20 -27.51
C LEU A 95 -5.26 14.07 -28.78
N LYS A 96 -4.29 14.99 -28.94
CA LYS A 96 -4.30 16.00 -30.00
C LYS A 96 -4.33 15.42 -31.41
N HIS A 97 -3.61 14.33 -31.67
CA HIS A 97 -3.49 13.72 -33.00
C HIS A 97 -4.44 12.53 -33.20
N TRP A 98 -4.81 11.86 -32.12
CA TRP A 98 -5.79 10.78 -32.13
C TRP A 98 -6.75 11.01 -30.95
N THR A 99 -7.87 11.64 -31.26
CA THR A 99 -8.84 12.14 -30.27
C THR A 99 -9.56 11.05 -29.48
N THR A 100 -9.53 9.82 -29.99
CA THR A 100 -10.12 8.62 -29.38
C THR A 100 -9.06 7.54 -29.15
N ASN A 101 -7.83 7.92 -28.78
CA ASN A 101 -6.80 6.94 -28.44
C ASN A 101 -7.11 6.29 -27.08
N PRO A 102 -7.51 4.99 -27.02
CA PRO A 102 -7.83 4.34 -25.74
C PRO A 102 -6.60 4.17 -24.85
N GLU A 103 -5.39 4.17 -25.42
CA GLU A 103 -4.15 3.98 -24.67
C GLU A 103 -3.90 5.11 -23.66
N VAL A 104 -4.29 6.35 -23.99
CA VAL A 104 -4.04 7.52 -23.14
C VAL A 104 -4.76 7.36 -21.81
N ASP A 105 -6.08 7.17 -21.84
CA ASP A 105 -6.85 6.99 -20.61
C ASP A 105 -6.56 5.65 -19.95
N SER A 106 -6.28 4.58 -20.71
CA SER A 106 -5.91 3.31 -20.11
C SER A 106 -4.60 3.40 -19.30
N LEU A 107 -3.59 4.12 -19.82
CA LEU A 107 -2.34 4.38 -19.12
C LEU A 107 -2.56 5.23 -17.86
N ILE A 108 -3.30 6.33 -17.98
CA ILE A 108 -3.64 7.20 -16.84
C ILE A 108 -4.34 6.37 -15.76
N GLY A 109 -5.40 5.65 -16.13
CA GLY A 109 -6.17 4.86 -15.19
C GLY A 109 -5.33 3.79 -14.50
N LYS A 110 -4.46 3.09 -15.26
CA LYS A 110 -3.59 2.05 -14.71
C LYS A 110 -2.62 2.61 -13.68
N LYS A 111 -1.99 3.75 -13.96
CA LYS A 111 -1.04 4.39 -13.03
C LYS A 111 -1.72 4.89 -11.78
N LEU A 112 -2.93 5.43 -11.91
CA LEU A 112 -3.75 5.79 -10.76
C LEU A 112 -4.08 4.55 -9.91
N SER A 113 -4.57 3.47 -10.51
CA SER A 113 -4.89 2.23 -9.77
C SER A 113 -3.69 1.63 -9.05
N GLN A 114 -2.48 1.72 -9.62
CA GLN A 114 -1.24 1.31 -8.94
C GLN A 114 -0.92 2.16 -7.70
N LYS A 115 -1.47 3.37 -7.59
CA LYS A 115 -1.41 4.26 -6.42
C LYS A 115 -2.66 4.16 -5.55
N TYR A 116 -3.38 3.02 -5.60
CA TYR A 116 -4.60 2.76 -4.84
C TYR A 116 -5.76 3.73 -5.15
N ARG A 117 -5.70 4.43 -6.28
CA ARG A 117 -6.74 5.36 -6.77
C ARG A 117 -7.82 4.64 -7.57
N PHE A 118 -8.32 3.50 -7.11
CA PHE A 118 -9.11 2.59 -7.95
C PHE A 118 -10.36 3.25 -8.54
N ALA A 119 -11.04 4.13 -7.80
CA ALA A 119 -12.22 4.86 -8.30
C ALA A 119 -11.85 5.79 -9.47
N GLU A 120 -10.75 6.52 -9.34
CA GLU A 120 -10.26 7.46 -10.36
C GLU A 120 -9.68 6.69 -11.55
N GLY A 121 -9.01 5.57 -11.29
CA GLY A 121 -8.53 4.62 -12.29
C GLY A 121 -9.67 4.04 -13.14
N ALA A 122 -10.73 3.56 -12.49
CA ALA A 122 -11.92 3.02 -13.15
C ALA A 122 -12.60 4.05 -14.07
N VAL A 123 -12.69 5.32 -13.66
CA VAL A 123 -13.21 6.40 -14.52
C VAL A 123 -12.42 6.50 -15.82
N HIS A 124 -11.09 6.48 -15.74
CA HIS A 124 -10.24 6.52 -16.92
C HIS A 124 -10.32 5.23 -17.76
N GLN A 125 -10.41 4.04 -17.12
CA GLN A 125 -10.59 2.82 -17.90
C GLN A 125 -11.93 2.78 -18.65
N ARG A 126 -13.01 3.29 -18.04
CA ARG A 126 -14.30 3.46 -18.74
C ARG A 126 -14.18 4.39 -19.93
N GLN A 127 -13.50 5.52 -19.76
CA GLN A 127 -13.26 6.46 -20.87
C GLN A 127 -12.47 5.81 -22.01
N ALA A 128 -11.47 4.97 -21.71
CA ALA A 128 -10.75 4.21 -22.74
C ALA A 128 -11.68 3.23 -23.48
N LEU A 129 -12.61 2.59 -22.79
CA LEU A 129 -13.60 1.68 -23.38
C LEU A 129 -14.72 2.40 -24.16
N GLU A 130 -15.00 3.66 -23.87
CA GLU A 130 -15.84 4.51 -24.74
C GLU A 130 -15.16 4.77 -26.09
N PHE A 131 -13.84 4.91 -26.11
CA PHE A 131 -13.06 5.09 -27.35
C PHE A 131 -12.90 3.79 -28.12
N ASP A 132 -12.65 2.68 -27.43
CA ASP A 132 -12.59 1.34 -28.00
C ASP A 132 -13.09 0.29 -27.00
N ALA A 133 -14.32 -0.17 -27.19
CA ALA A 133 -14.97 -1.16 -26.33
C ALA A 133 -14.27 -2.54 -26.34
N LYS A 134 -13.40 -2.80 -27.31
CA LYS A 134 -12.61 -4.05 -27.44
C LYS A 134 -11.19 -3.90 -26.89
N TYR A 135 -10.81 -2.75 -26.34
CA TYR A 135 -9.49 -2.52 -25.80
C TYR A 135 -9.25 -3.33 -24.52
N LEU A 136 -8.75 -4.56 -24.68
CA LEU A 136 -8.56 -5.54 -23.61
C LEU A 136 -7.74 -5.04 -22.42
N PRO A 137 -6.64 -4.24 -22.59
CA PRO A 137 -5.89 -3.74 -21.44
C PRO A 137 -6.74 -2.90 -20.49
N ALA A 138 -7.61 -2.04 -21.02
CA ALA A 138 -8.50 -1.24 -20.19
C ALA A 138 -9.60 -2.09 -19.55
N LYS A 139 -10.15 -3.06 -20.30
CA LYS A 139 -11.17 -3.97 -19.78
C LYS A 139 -10.67 -4.78 -18.59
N MET A 140 -9.47 -5.36 -18.69
CA MET A 140 -8.87 -6.13 -17.60
C MET A 140 -8.53 -5.26 -16.40
N GLN A 141 -7.98 -4.05 -16.63
CA GLN A 141 -7.71 -3.12 -15.53
C GLN A 141 -9.00 -2.67 -14.84
N LEU A 142 -10.05 -2.36 -15.60
CA LEU A 142 -11.36 -2.00 -15.06
C LEU A 142 -11.95 -3.14 -14.23
N ALA A 143 -11.93 -4.38 -14.73
CA ALA A 143 -12.36 -5.55 -13.97
C ALA A 143 -11.65 -5.61 -12.60
N SER A 144 -10.34 -5.44 -12.60
CA SER A 144 -9.54 -5.44 -11.37
C SER A 144 -9.88 -4.30 -10.42
N ASP A 145 -10.10 -3.09 -10.93
CA ASP A 145 -10.41 -1.91 -10.12
C ASP A 145 -11.81 -2.03 -9.50
N LEU A 146 -12.80 -2.51 -10.28
CA LEU A 146 -14.16 -2.75 -9.80
C LEU A 146 -14.21 -3.79 -8.68
N LEU A 147 -13.47 -4.90 -8.82
CA LEU A 147 -13.37 -5.92 -7.77
C LEU A 147 -12.72 -5.39 -6.48
N ARG A 148 -11.81 -4.42 -6.57
CA ARG A 148 -11.20 -3.74 -5.42
C ARG A 148 -12.12 -2.68 -4.80
N LEU A 149 -13.01 -2.11 -5.59
CA LEU A 149 -14.06 -1.19 -5.15
C LEU A 149 -15.31 -1.90 -4.61
N GLY A 150 -15.35 -3.24 -4.67
CA GLY A 150 -16.52 -4.04 -4.27
C GLY A 150 -17.66 -4.04 -5.29
N GLN A 151 -17.42 -3.56 -6.52
CA GLN A 151 -18.37 -3.56 -7.63
C GLN A 151 -18.27 -4.88 -8.41
N GLU A 152 -18.68 -5.97 -7.76
CA GLU A 152 -18.35 -7.33 -8.18
C GLU A 152 -19.09 -7.81 -9.43
N ASP A 153 -20.38 -7.50 -9.57
CA ASP A 153 -21.19 -8.00 -10.69
C ASP A 153 -20.57 -7.61 -12.04
N GLU A 154 -20.19 -6.34 -12.16
CA GLU A 154 -19.52 -5.84 -13.36
C GLU A 154 -18.06 -6.30 -13.42
N GLY A 155 -17.33 -6.26 -12.30
CA GLY A 155 -15.93 -6.67 -12.24
C GLY A 155 -15.71 -8.11 -12.73
N TRP A 156 -16.51 -9.05 -12.24
CA TRP A 156 -16.46 -10.46 -12.67
C TRP A 156 -16.91 -10.64 -14.11
N LYS A 157 -17.97 -9.94 -14.54
CA LYS A 157 -18.41 -9.98 -15.94
C LYS A 157 -17.30 -9.58 -16.90
N LEU A 158 -16.61 -8.47 -16.63
CA LEU A 158 -15.51 -8.01 -17.47
C LEU A 158 -14.31 -8.96 -17.45
N ALA A 159 -13.98 -9.55 -16.30
CA ALA A 159 -12.92 -10.56 -16.21
C ALA A 159 -13.23 -11.80 -17.07
N ASN A 160 -14.48 -12.28 -17.04
CA ASN A 160 -14.95 -13.38 -17.88
C ASN A 160 -14.89 -13.02 -19.38
N GLU A 161 -15.34 -11.83 -19.78
CA GLU A 161 -15.23 -11.38 -21.18
C GLU A 161 -13.77 -11.33 -21.68
N VAL A 162 -12.83 -10.89 -20.84
CA VAL A 162 -11.40 -10.91 -21.20
C VAL A 162 -10.89 -12.34 -21.34
N TYR A 163 -11.26 -13.24 -20.43
CA TYR A 163 -10.88 -14.65 -20.48
C TYR A 163 -11.39 -15.36 -21.74
N GLU A 164 -12.63 -15.08 -22.15
CA GLU A 164 -13.22 -15.64 -23.38
C GLU A 164 -12.51 -15.16 -24.66
N ILE A 165 -12.03 -13.92 -24.68
CA ILE A 165 -11.33 -13.34 -25.85
C ILE A 165 -9.85 -13.72 -25.88
N ASP A 166 -9.19 -13.72 -24.71
CA ASP A 166 -7.77 -14.01 -24.54
C ASP A 166 -7.56 -15.00 -23.39
N GLY A 167 -7.70 -16.29 -23.71
CA GLY A 167 -7.47 -17.38 -22.76
C GLY A 167 -6.01 -17.51 -22.28
N TYR A 168 -5.07 -16.76 -22.87
CA TYR A 168 -3.68 -16.69 -22.41
C TYR A 168 -3.45 -15.56 -21.40
N ASN A 169 -4.46 -14.71 -21.16
CA ASN A 169 -4.41 -13.72 -20.11
C ASN A 169 -4.44 -14.42 -18.74
N ILE A 170 -3.24 -14.61 -18.17
CA ILE A 170 -3.03 -15.29 -16.88
C ILE A 170 -3.88 -14.67 -15.78
N PHE A 171 -4.02 -13.35 -15.76
CA PHE A 171 -4.76 -12.66 -14.72
C PHE A 171 -6.27 -12.92 -14.83
N ALA A 172 -6.84 -12.85 -16.05
CA ALA A 172 -8.24 -13.19 -16.29
C ALA A 172 -8.52 -14.67 -15.92
N HIS A 173 -7.67 -15.60 -16.38
CA HIS A 173 -7.78 -17.02 -16.03
C HIS A 173 -7.79 -17.25 -14.52
N ASN A 174 -6.87 -16.61 -13.78
CA ASN A 174 -6.78 -16.76 -12.33
C ASN A 174 -8.02 -16.22 -11.62
N LEU A 175 -8.54 -15.06 -12.06
CA LEU A 175 -9.73 -14.46 -11.47
C LEU A 175 -10.98 -15.32 -11.70
N VAL A 176 -11.21 -15.81 -12.93
CA VAL A 176 -12.36 -16.69 -13.22
C VAL A 176 -12.28 -17.98 -12.40
N THR A 177 -11.11 -18.60 -12.29
CA THR A 177 -10.90 -19.79 -11.43
C THR A 177 -11.19 -19.50 -9.96
N LEU A 178 -10.77 -18.32 -9.48
CA LEU A 178 -10.99 -17.89 -8.11
C LEU A 178 -12.48 -17.64 -7.83
N GLN A 179 -13.23 -17.09 -8.79
CA GLN A 179 -14.66 -16.82 -8.66
C GLN A 179 -15.43 -18.09 -8.27
N ASP A 180 -15.11 -19.23 -8.89
CA ASP A 180 -15.69 -20.54 -8.57
C ASP A 180 -15.32 -21.05 -7.17
N SER A 181 -14.14 -20.66 -6.65
CA SER A 181 -13.71 -20.97 -5.29
C SER A 181 -14.51 -20.15 -4.28
N ILE A 182 -14.61 -18.83 -4.50
CA ILE A 182 -15.35 -17.89 -3.64
C ILE A 182 -16.86 -18.21 -3.65
N ALA A 183 -17.42 -18.69 -4.75
CA ALA A 183 -18.84 -19.07 -4.83
C ALA A 183 -19.24 -20.18 -3.83
N LYS A 184 -18.27 -20.92 -3.29
CA LYS A 184 -18.49 -21.97 -2.27
C LYS A 184 -18.43 -21.45 -0.85
N PHE A 185 -18.02 -20.19 -0.65
CA PHE A 185 -17.92 -19.58 0.67
C PHE A 185 -19.32 -19.31 1.25
N ARG A 186 -19.39 -19.30 2.58
CA ARG A 186 -20.57 -18.80 3.27
C ARG A 186 -20.45 -17.29 3.42
N THR A 187 -21.52 -16.58 3.12
CA THR A 187 -21.64 -15.14 3.40
C THR A 187 -22.43 -14.93 4.69
N LEU A 188 -21.84 -14.21 5.64
CA LEU A 188 -22.49 -13.71 6.85
C LEU A 188 -22.62 -12.19 6.71
N GLU A 189 -23.85 -11.67 6.78
CA GLU A 189 -24.11 -10.25 6.62
C GLU A 189 -24.74 -9.65 7.87
N GLU A 190 -24.14 -8.59 8.39
CA GLU A 190 -24.67 -7.85 9.52
C GLU A 190 -24.08 -6.44 9.58
N ASP A 191 -24.89 -5.42 9.91
CA ASP A 191 -24.44 -4.03 10.06
C ASP A 191 -23.66 -3.49 8.83
N GLY A 192 -24.13 -3.82 7.62
CA GLY A 192 -23.49 -3.40 6.38
C GLY A 192 -22.10 -4.00 6.15
N ILE A 193 -21.75 -5.09 6.84
CA ILE A 193 -20.53 -5.87 6.63
C ILE A 193 -20.94 -7.21 6.01
N ALA A 194 -20.31 -7.57 4.88
CA ALA A 194 -20.47 -8.85 4.22
C ALA A 194 -19.18 -9.68 4.39
N LEU A 195 -19.19 -10.61 5.34
CA LEU A 195 -18.08 -11.53 5.60
C LEU A 195 -18.24 -12.80 4.78
N ARG A 196 -17.27 -13.09 3.91
CA ARG A 196 -17.18 -14.32 3.12
C ARG A 196 -16.00 -15.14 3.57
N MET A 197 -16.24 -16.40 3.90
CA MET A 197 -15.20 -17.33 4.32
C MET A 197 -15.63 -18.78 4.06
N ASP A 198 -14.70 -19.72 4.16
CA ASP A 198 -15.01 -21.15 4.07
C ASP A 198 -16.17 -21.54 5.00
N ALA A 199 -17.08 -22.38 4.51
CA ALA A 199 -18.31 -22.69 5.23
C ALA A 199 -18.07 -23.36 6.60
N ARG A 200 -17.03 -24.19 6.71
CA ARG A 200 -16.67 -24.85 7.97
C ARG A 200 -16.01 -23.86 8.93
N GLU A 201 -15.15 -22.98 8.41
CA GLU A 201 -14.56 -21.91 9.22
C GLU A 201 -15.62 -20.93 9.74
N ALA A 202 -16.63 -20.61 8.92
CA ALA A 202 -17.77 -19.79 9.31
C ALA A 202 -18.54 -20.38 10.49
N ASP A 203 -18.75 -21.71 10.50
CA ASP A 203 -19.40 -22.43 11.60
C ASP A 203 -18.59 -22.40 12.90
N ILE A 204 -17.25 -22.43 12.80
CA ILE A 204 -16.36 -22.48 13.98
C ILE A 204 -16.19 -21.09 14.60
N TYR A 205 -15.91 -20.06 13.81
CA TYR A 205 -15.53 -18.75 14.34
C TYR A 205 -16.05 -17.54 13.54
N GLY A 206 -16.88 -17.73 12.50
CA GLY A 206 -17.39 -16.63 11.67
C GLY A 206 -18.19 -15.56 12.46
N ARG A 207 -18.94 -15.96 13.48
CA ARG A 207 -19.62 -15.01 14.39
C ARG A 207 -18.65 -14.15 15.20
N ARG A 208 -17.49 -14.71 15.60
CA ARG A 208 -16.44 -13.97 16.31
C ARG A 208 -15.77 -12.94 15.40
N VAL A 209 -15.52 -13.32 14.14
CA VAL A 209 -15.03 -12.38 13.11
C VAL A 209 -15.99 -11.22 12.93
N LEU A 210 -17.28 -11.51 12.73
CA LEU A 210 -18.29 -10.47 12.53
C LEU A 210 -18.44 -9.56 13.76
N GLY A 211 -18.38 -10.13 14.97
CA GLY A 211 -18.36 -9.36 16.22
C GLY A 211 -17.17 -8.41 16.33
N LEU A 212 -15.97 -8.87 15.94
CA LEU A 212 -14.77 -8.05 15.89
C LEU A 212 -14.90 -6.91 14.87
N LEU A 213 -15.33 -7.20 13.64
CA LEU A 213 -15.46 -6.20 12.58
C LEU A 213 -16.51 -5.14 12.92
N LYS A 214 -17.63 -5.53 13.55
CA LYS A 214 -18.64 -4.58 14.06
C LYS A 214 -18.08 -3.67 15.15
N ARG A 215 -17.27 -4.23 16.06
CA ARG A 215 -16.59 -3.45 17.11
C ARG A 215 -15.61 -2.47 16.48
N ALA A 216 -14.77 -2.94 15.55
CA ALA A 216 -13.83 -2.09 14.81
C ALA A 216 -14.56 -0.96 14.07
N LYS A 217 -15.65 -1.27 13.35
CA LYS A 217 -16.51 -0.28 12.69
C LYS A 217 -16.99 0.78 13.67
N ARG A 218 -17.65 0.39 14.76
CA ARG A 218 -18.18 1.32 15.76
C ARG A 218 -17.08 2.20 16.36
N ASP A 219 -16.01 1.58 16.85
CA ASP A 219 -14.99 2.28 17.64
C ASP A 219 -14.13 3.18 16.75
N LEU A 220 -13.66 2.68 15.60
CA LEU A 220 -12.79 3.43 14.70
C LEU A 220 -13.55 4.51 13.92
N CYS A 221 -14.79 4.24 13.46
CA CYS A 221 -15.58 5.27 12.78
C CYS A 221 -15.91 6.44 13.71
N ALA A 222 -16.25 6.16 14.97
CA ALA A 222 -16.47 7.20 15.97
C ALA A 222 -15.18 7.97 16.28
N LYS A 223 -14.08 7.25 16.50
CA LYS A 223 -12.77 7.84 16.82
C LYS A 223 -12.24 8.74 15.72
N TYR A 224 -12.44 8.37 14.45
CA TYR A 224 -11.91 9.11 13.31
C TYR A 224 -12.96 9.99 12.63
N ASP A 225 -14.19 10.07 13.13
CA ASP A 225 -15.29 10.82 12.52
C ASP A 225 -15.46 10.48 11.02
N VAL A 226 -15.87 9.23 10.76
CA VAL A 226 -16.07 8.69 9.41
C VAL A 226 -17.40 7.97 9.34
N THR A 227 -18.18 8.25 8.29
CA THR A 227 -19.30 7.41 7.90
C THR A 227 -18.87 6.57 6.71
N LEU A 228 -18.90 5.24 6.87
CA LEU A 228 -18.48 4.32 5.82
C LEU A 228 -19.62 4.03 4.84
N PRO A 229 -19.34 3.95 3.53
CA PRO A 229 -20.29 3.40 2.57
C PRO A 229 -20.46 1.89 2.83
N ALA A 230 -21.69 1.40 2.66
CA ALA A 230 -22.01 -0.02 2.75
C ALA A 230 -22.22 -0.62 1.34
N PRO A 231 -21.95 -1.92 1.13
CA PRO A 231 -21.38 -2.85 2.11
C PRO A 231 -19.85 -2.75 2.21
N ILE A 232 -19.30 -3.14 3.38
CA ILE A 232 -17.88 -3.43 3.57
C ILE A 232 -17.71 -4.94 3.36
N ILE A 233 -16.96 -5.33 2.33
CA ILE A 233 -16.75 -6.74 1.97
C ILE A 233 -15.47 -7.22 2.66
N VAL A 234 -15.56 -8.35 3.36
CA VAL A 234 -14.41 -9.00 4.00
C VAL A 234 -14.33 -10.44 3.52
N GLU A 235 -13.24 -10.80 2.86
CA GLU A 235 -13.01 -12.13 2.29
C GLU A 235 -11.84 -12.81 2.99
N MET A 236 -12.10 -13.90 3.70
CA MET A 236 -11.09 -14.70 4.39
C MET A 236 -10.83 -16.01 3.66
N PHE A 237 -9.57 -16.25 3.28
CA PHE A 237 -9.17 -17.37 2.45
C PHE A 237 -8.40 -18.45 3.24
N PRO A 238 -8.82 -19.72 3.17
CA PRO A 238 -8.08 -20.85 3.76
C PRO A 238 -6.84 -21.26 2.95
N LYS A 239 -6.65 -20.67 1.77
CA LYS A 239 -5.51 -20.93 0.88
C LYS A 239 -4.80 -19.63 0.53
N GLN A 240 -3.49 -19.59 0.77
CA GLN A 240 -2.63 -18.46 0.43
C GLN A 240 -2.69 -18.10 -1.07
N GLU A 241 -2.85 -19.09 -1.95
CA GLU A 241 -2.90 -18.87 -3.40
C GLU A 241 -4.17 -18.11 -3.81
N ASP A 242 -5.32 -18.48 -3.27
CA ASP A 242 -6.60 -17.82 -3.53
C ASP A 242 -6.57 -16.37 -3.02
N PHE A 243 -6.04 -16.15 -1.80
CA PHE A 243 -5.77 -14.81 -1.28
C PHE A 243 -4.88 -14.01 -2.21
N ALA A 244 -3.74 -14.57 -2.63
CA ALA A 244 -2.80 -13.86 -3.48
C ALA A 244 -3.38 -13.50 -4.86
N ILE A 245 -4.18 -14.39 -5.46
CA ILE A 245 -4.89 -14.12 -6.70
C ILE A 245 -5.92 -13.00 -6.50
N ARG A 246 -6.73 -13.06 -5.43
CA ARG A 246 -7.75 -12.05 -5.15
C ARG A 246 -7.15 -10.65 -4.98
N THR A 247 -5.98 -10.59 -4.35
CA THR A 247 -5.32 -9.36 -3.92
C THR A 247 -4.41 -8.79 -5.01
N PHE A 248 -3.55 -9.64 -5.58
CA PHE A 248 -2.46 -9.25 -6.49
C PHE A 248 -2.65 -9.72 -7.93
N GLY A 249 -3.62 -10.60 -8.18
CA GLY A 249 -3.91 -11.16 -9.50
C GLY A 249 -3.04 -12.33 -9.94
N LEU A 250 -2.04 -12.67 -9.14
CA LEU A 250 -1.11 -13.76 -9.41
C LEU A 250 -0.85 -14.53 -8.11
N PRO A 251 -0.58 -15.85 -8.18
CA PRO A 251 -0.13 -16.61 -7.02
C PRO A 251 1.13 -15.99 -6.40
N GLY A 252 1.26 -16.07 -5.07
CA GLY A 252 2.40 -15.51 -4.33
C GLY A 252 1.97 -14.83 -3.04
N GLY A 253 2.49 -13.62 -2.79
CA GLY A 253 2.10 -12.81 -1.64
C GLY A 253 2.55 -13.36 -0.28
N ALA A 254 3.54 -14.26 -0.25
CA ALA A 254 4.06 -14.81 1.00
C ALA A 254 4.53 -13.68 1.94
N GLY A 255 3.96 -13.64 3.15
CA GLY A 255 4.22 -12.60 4.15
C GLY A 255 3.15 -11.52 4.28
N PHE A 256 2.15 -11.47 3.38
CA PHE A 256 0.95 -10.65 3.56
C PHE A 256 -0.13 -11.47 4.26
N LEU A 257 -0.74 -10.89 5.29
CA LEU A 257 -1.79 -11.54 6.11
C LEU A 257 -3.17 -10.97 5.83
N GLY A 258 -3.22 -9.68 5.48
CA GLY A 258 -4.40 -8.95 5.04
C GLY A 258 -3.99 -7.86 4.06
N VAL A 259 -4.96 -7.42 3.25
CA VAL A 259 -4.87 -6.21 2.44
C VAL A 259 -6.27 -5.59 2.32
N CYS A 260 -6.33 -4.28 2.57
CA CYS A 260 -7.49 -3.44 2.38
C CYS A 260 -7.38 -2.56 1.12
N PHE A 261 -8.47 -2.45 0.37
CA PHE A 261 -8.58 -1.62 -0.85
C PHE A 261 -9.49 -0.40 -0.68
N GLY A 262 -9.96 -0.12 0.53
CA GLY A 262 -10.97 0.90 0.80
C GLY A 262 -12.15 0.26 1.52
N THR A 263 -13.10 -0.31 0.80
CA THR A 263 -14.27 -1.02 1.37
C THR A 263 -14.18 -2.54 1.27
N VAL A 264 -13.11 -3.05 0.65
CA VAL A 264 -12.87 -4.48 0.48
C VAL A 264 -11.61 -4.87 1.25
N ILE A 265 -11.75 -5.83 2.16
CA ILE A 265 -10.66 -6.47 2.87
C ILE A 265 -10.52 -7.89 2.34
N THR A 266 -9.28 -8.28 2.04
CA THR A 266 -8.89 -9.66 1.77
C THR A 266 -7.94 -10.09 2.88
N ALA A 267 -8.12 -11.29 3.44
CA ALA A 267 -7.28 -11.77 4.52
C ALA A 267 -7.07 -13.28 4.45
N ASN A 268 -5.96 -13.73 5.01
CA ASN A 268 -5.67 -15.13 5.25
C ASN A 268 -6.43 -15.61 6.48
N SER A 269 -7.12 -16.74 6.36
CA SER A 269 -7.73 -17.40 7.50
C SER A 269 -6.67 -18.14 8.34
N PRO A 270 -6.95 -18.52 9.60
CA PRO A 270 -6.01 -19.28 10.41
C PRO A 270 -5.57 -20.59 9.75
N ALA A 271 -6.40 -21.18 8.89
CA ALA A 271 -6.08 -22.41 8.18
C ALA A 271 -4.93 -22.24 7.16
N SER A 272 -4.65 -21.04 6.66
CA SER A 272 -3.61 -20.80 5.66
C SER A 272 -2.22 -20.47 6.24
N GLN A 273 -2.08 -20.37 7.56
CA GLN A 273 -0.88 -19.82 8.22
C GLN A 273 0.16 -20.87 8.63
N ASP A 274 -0.10 -22.16 8.38
CA ASP A 274 0.79 -23.31 8.60
C ASP A 274 1.65 -23.21 9.88
N LYS A 275 2.97 -23.01 9.73
CA LYS A 275 3.99 -23.09 10.79
C LYS A 275 4.21 -21.77 11.53
N HIS A 276 3.58 -20.69 11.09
CA HIS A 276 3.80 -19.34 11.61
C HIS A 276 2.45 -18.67 11.87
N PRO A 277 1.69 -19.15 12.88
CA PRO A 277 0.40 -18.58 13.22
C PRO A 277 0.57 -17.12 13.66
N THR A 278 -0.38 -16.30 13.25
CA THR A 278 -0.47 -14.87 13.56
C THR A 278 -1.85 -14.57 14.16
N CYS A 279 -1.95 -13.47 14.88
CA CYS A 279 -3.23 -13.04 15.44
C CYS A 279 -4.11 -12.48 14.31
N TRP A 280 -5.05 -13.30 13.83
CA TRP A 280 -6.01 -12.87 12.81
C TRP A 280 -6.92 -11.73 13.31
N GLU A 281 -7.16 -11.62 14.63
CA GLU A 281 -7.93 -10.51 15.20
C GLU A 281 -7.19 -9.19 15.07
N ALA A 282 -5.90 -9.17 15.42
CA ALA A 282 -5.04 -8.00 15.22
C ALA A 282 -4.97 -7.61 13.74
N THR A 283 -4.82 -8.60 12.85
CA THR A 283 -4.80 -8.38 11.40
C THR A 283 -6.10 -7.76 10.91
N LEU A 284 -7.27 -8.29 11.28
CA LEU A 284 -8.55 -7.73 10.84
C LEU A 284 -8.82 -6.35 11.44
N TRP A 285 -8.39 -6.09 12.68
CA TRP A 285 -8.48 -4.75 13.26
C TRP A 285 -7.63 -3.74 12.49
N HIS A 286 -6.40 -4.13 12.14
CA HIS A 286 -5.50 -3.36 11.28
C HIS A 286 -6.13 -3.04 9.92
N GLU A 287 -6.61 -4.07 9.21
CA GLU A 287 -7.24 -3.88 7.90
C GLU A 287 -8.52 -3.02 7.97
N PHE A 288 -9.28 -3.12 9.06
CA PHE A 288 -10.45 -2.25 9.26
C PHE A 288 -10.05 -0.80 9.54
N CYS A 289 -8.91 -0.57 10.19
CA CYS A 289 -8.36 0.78 10.33
C CYS A 289 -8.03 1.40 8.97
N HIS A 290 -7.51 0.61 8.03
CA HIS A 290 -7.38 1.05 6.63
C HIS A 290 -8.73 1.37 5.99
N VAL A 291 -9.80 0.61 6.25
CA VAL A 291 -11.14 0.95 5.71
C VAL A 291 -11.54 2.37 6.10
N VAL A 292 -11.38 2.71 7.38
CA VAL A 292 -11.73 4.04 7.91
C VAL A 292 -10.84 5.13 7.31
N THR A 293 -9.53 4.96 7.36
CA THR A 293 -8.57 5.99 6.98
C THR A 293 -8.46 6.20 5.47
N LEU A 294 -8.57 5.14 4.66
CA LEU A 294 -8.63 5.25 3.21
C LEU A 294 -9.92 5.91 2.74
N ASN A 295 -11.07 5.61 3.34
CA ASN A 295 -12.32 6.32 3.00
C ASN A 295 -12.25 7.79 3.40
N LYS A 296 -11.75 8.13 4.59
CA LYS A 296 -11.61 9.53 5.03
C LYS A 296 -10.72 10.36 4.10
N THR A 297 -9.66 9.75 3.60
CA THR A 297 -8.65 10.42 2.77
C THR A 297 -8.89 10.23 1.28
N HIS A 298 -9.96 9.55 0.86
CA HIS A 298 -10.16 9.13 -0.52
C HIS A 298 -8.89 8.46 -1.09
N ASN A 299 -8.26 7.58 -0.31
CA ASN A 299 -6.98 6.91 -0.59
C ASN A 299 -5.74 7.84 -0.68
N LYS A 300 -5.83 9.15 -0.37
CA LYS A 300 -4.76 10.19 -0.55
C LYS A 300 -3.72 10.25 0.55
N MET A 301 -3.79 9.32 1.48
CA MET A 301 -2.82 9.21 2.55
C MET A 301 -1.52 8.54 2.07
N PRO A 302 -0.34 9.01 2.51
CA PRO A 302 0.89 8.28 2.29
C PRO A 302 0.88 6.96 3.07
N ARG A 303 1.61 5.97 2.55
CA ARG A 303 1.65 4.63 3.14
C ARG A 303 2.06 4.64 4.60
N TRP A 304 3.11 5.36 4.97
CA TRP A 304 3.63 5.38 6.34
C TRP A 304 2.53 5.78 7.35
N LEU A 305 1.70 6.77 7.02
CA LEU A 305 0.66 7.25 7.93
C LEU A 305 -0.47 6.22 8.03
N SER A 306 -0.85 5.60 6.91
CA SER A 306 -1.83 4.50 6.88
C SER A 306 -1.43 3.35 7.80
N GLU A 307 -0.20 2.90 7.66
CA GLU A 307 0.38 1.78 8.41
C GLU A 307 0.59 2.17 9.87
N GLY A 308 1.09 3.39 10.13
CA GLY A 308 1.34 3.91 11.46
C GLY A 308 0.07 4.02 12.30
N ILE A 309 -1.02 4.54 11.72
CA ILE A 309 -2.32 4.61 12.39
C ILE A 309 -2.83 3.19 12.67
N SER A 310 -2.71 2.28 11.72
CA SER A 310 -3.23 0.91 11.88
C SER A 310 -2.48 0.13 12.97
N VAL A 311 -1.15 0.20 13.01
CA VAL A 311 -0.33 -0.39 14.09
C VAL A 311 -0.54 0.31 15.43
N PHE A 312 -0.77 1.63 15.44
CA PHE A 312 -1.14 2.35 16.65
C PHE A 312 -2.47 1.85 17.21
N GLU A 313 -3.51 1.75 16.36
CA GLU A 313 -4.84 1.31 16.76
C GLU A 313 -4.88 -0.16 17.19
N GLU A 314 -4.02 -1.03 16.66
CA GLU A 314 -3.84 -2.37 17.20
C GLU A 314 -3.49 -2.34 18.69
N ARG A 315 -2.46 -1.57 19.08
CA ARG A 315 -2.01 -1.45 20.48
C ARG A 315 -3.06 -0.81 21.37
N GLN A 316 -3.84 0.14 20.83
CA GLN A 316 -4.93 0.77 21.57
C GLN A 316 -6.09 -0.19 21.84
N ALA A 317 -6.36 -1.11 20.91
CA ALA A 317 -7.44 -2.08 21.03
C ALA A 317 -7.10 -3.24 21.97
N ASP A 318 -5.85 -3.71 21.91
CA ASP A 318 -5.32 -4.74 22.80
C ASP A 318 -3.79 -4.53 22.95
N PRO A 319 -3.26 -4.38 24.17
CA PRO A 319 -1.83 -4.15 24.38
C PRO A 319 -0.93 -5.32 23.95
N THR A 320 -1.51 -6.50 23.65
CA THR A 320 -0.79 -7.65 23.10
C THR A 320 -0.70 -7.64 21.57
N TRP A 321 -1.38 -6.70 20.90
CA TRP A 321 -1.36 -6.53 19.44
C TRP A 321 -0.35 -5.46 19.01
N GLY A 322 -0.07 -5.36 17.70
CA GLY A 322 0.86 -4.38 17.16
C GLY A 322 2.34 -4.66 17.44
N GLN A 323 3.17 -3.66 17.15
CA GLN A 323 4.61 -3.73 17.38
C GLN A 323 4.99 -2.98 18.65
N ALA A 324 5.64 -3.66 19.58
CA ALA A 324 6.26 -3.05 20.76
C ALA A 324 7.74 -2.74 20.49
N ILE A 325 8.28 -1.79 21.25
CA ILE A 325 9.71 -1.53 21.25
C ILE A 325 10.45 -2.78 21.78
N ASN A 326 11.52 -3.17 21.10
CA ASN A 326 12.36 -4.33 21.43
C ASN A 326 13.85 -3.91 21.43
N PRO A 327 14.79 -4.75 21.91
CA PRO A 327 16.22 -4.41 21.97
C PRO A 327 16.80 -3.87 20.66
N LEU A 328 16.38 -4.45 19.54
CA LEU A 328 16.85 -4.04 18.21
C LEU A 328 16.31 -2.67 17.81
N TYR A 329 15.02 -2.42 18.01
CA TYR A 329 14.39 -1.13 17.73
C TYR A 329 14.92 -0.04 18.66
N ARG A 330 15.18 -0.36 19.93
CA ARG A 330 15.87 0.55 20.86
C ARG A 330 17.24 0.97 20.32
N LYS A 331 18.04 0.02 19.84
CA LYS A 331 19.35 0.32 19.21
C LYS A 331 19.20 1.23 17.99
N MET A 332 18.17 1.00 17.16
CA MET A 332 17.89 1.83 15.98
C MET A 332 17.45 3.24 16.35
N LEU A 333 16.53 3.39 17.32
CA LEU A 333 16.06 4.69 17.84
C LEU A 333 17.18 5.52 18.49
N LEU A 334 18.13 4.87 19.16
CA LEU A 334 19.26 5.55 19.81
C LEU A 334 20.44 5.81 18.86
N GLY A 335 20.50 5.13 17.71
CA GLY A 335 21.53 5.31 16.69
C GLY A 335 21.12 6.32 15.61
N ASP A 336 21.64 6.10 14.40
CA ASP A 336 21.43 6.93 13.20
C ASP A 336 20.41 6.29 12.23
N GLU A 337 19.55 5.41 12.74
CA GLU A 337 18.56 4.67 11.94
C GLU A 337 17.14 5.25 12.07
N LEU A 338 16.95 6.28 12.90
CA LEU A 338 15.69 7.03 13.00
C LEU A 338 15.51 7.90 11.75
N THR A 339 14.36 7.80 11.12
CA THR A 339 13.99 8.60 9.94
C THR A 339 13.21 9.83 10.39
N PRO A 340 13.55 11.04 9.92
CA PRO A 340 12.73 12.23 10.15
C PRO A 340 11.29 12.01 9.66
N VAL A 341 10.31 12.60 10.35
CA VAL A 341 8.88 12.47 9.99
C VAL A 341 8.64 12.99 8.58
N SER A 342 9.31 14.10 8.23
CA SER A 342 9.26 14.71 6.90
C SER A 342 9.78 13.82 5.76
N GLU A 343 10.58 12.79 6.06
CA GLU A 343 11.22 11.87 5.11
C GLU A 343 10.66 10.43 5.17
N LEU A 344 9.69 10.16 6.06
CA LEU A 344 9.28 8.79 6.39
C LEU A 344 8.67 8.00 5.21
N SER A 345 8.13 8.70 4.20
CA SER A 345 7.73 8.08 2.94
C SER A 345 8.88 7.33 2.26
N GLY A 346 10.10 7.88 2.33
CA GLY A 346 11.33 7.27 1.79
C GLY A 346 11.68 5.93 2.43
N ALA A 347 11.42 5.77 3.73
CA ALA A 347 11.69 4.53 4.47
C ALA A 347 10.87 3.33 3.95
N PHE A 348 9.66 3.59 3.41
CA PHE A 348 8.82 2.55 2.78
C PHE A 348 9.17 2.30 1.32
N LEU A 349 9.59 3.34 0.59
CA LEU A 349 9.93 3.25 -0.82
C LEU A 349 11.27 2.54 -1.03
N HIS A 350 12.28 2.88 -0.23
CA HIS A 350 13.66 2.43 -0.39
C HIS A 350 14.27 1.90 0.92
N PRO A 351 13.66 0.89 1.57
CA PRO A 351 14.19 0.36 2.82
C PRO A 351 15.57 -0.29 2.61
N LYS A 352 16.50 -0.03 3.52
CA LYS A 352 17.86 -0.63 3.51
C LYS A 352 17.80 -2.17 3.59
N SER A 353 16.84 -2.71 4.34
CA SER A 353 16.58 -4.15 4.44
C SER A 353 15.13 -4.41 4.87
N GLY A 354 14.68 -5.67 4.83
CA GLY A 354 13.36 -6.04 5.35
C GLY A 354 13.17 -5.69 6.83
N GLN A 355 14.25 -5.65 7.62
CA GLN A 355 14.21 -5.22 9.02
C GLN A 355 13.98 -3.71 9.15
N HIS A 356 14.60 -2.89 8.28
CA HIS A 356 14.36 -1.45 8.27
C HIS A 356 12.94 -1.11 7.83
N LEU A 357 12.35 -1.92 6.92
CA LEU A 357 10.94 -1.78 6.63
C LEU A 357 10.08 -2.07 7.86
N GLN A 358 10.33 -3.18 8.59
CA GLN A 358 9.57 -3.47 9.81
C GLN A 358 9.74 -2.37 10.88
N PHE A 359 10.95 -1.81 10.99
CA PHE A 359 11.20 -0.65 11.84
C PHE A 359 10.38 0.58 11.39
N ALA A 360 10.28 0.86 10.09
CA ALA A 360 9.48 1.96 9.57
C ALA A 360 7.98 1.84 9.92
N TYR A 361 7.43 0.61 9.99
CA TYR A 361 6.06 0.38 10.50
C TYR A 361 5.94 0.76 11.98
N PHE A 362 6.87 0.32 12.81
CA PHE A 362 6.92 0.68 14.23
C PHE A 362 7.12 2.19 14.44
N GLU A 363 8.08 2.79 13.73
CA GLU A 363 8.40 4.21 13.76
C GLU A 363 7.19 5.06 13.36
N SER A 364 6.49 4.70 12.29
CA SER A 364 5.26 5.37 11.86
C SER A 364 4.18 5.34 12.95
N SER A 365 4.05 4.22 13.65
CA SER A 365 3.14 4.09 14.77
C SER A 365 3.54 4.97 15.96
N LEU A 366 4.85 5.13 16.19
CA LEU A 366 5.39 6.01 17.21
C LEU A 366 5.19 7.49 16.86
N VAL A 367 5.26 7.86 15.57
CA VAL A 367 4.89 9.20 15.09
C VAL A 367 3.42 9.49 15.37
N VAL A 368 2.52 8.55 15.07
CA VAL A 368 1.09 8.72 15.36
C VAL A 368 0.84 8.87 16.85
N GLU A 369 1.51 8.07 17.68
CA GLU A 369 1.46 8.19 19.14
C GLU A 369 1.93 9.58 19.61
N TYR A 370 3.07 10.06 19.11
CA TYR A 370 3.56 11.41 19.37
C TYR A 370 2.54 12.49 18.99
N LEU A 371 1.97 12.41 17.79
CA LEU A 371 0.98 13.37 17.31
C LEU A 371 -0.26 13.41 18.21
N VAL A 372 -0.75 12.23 18.62
CA VAL A 372 -1.93 12.13 19.50
C VAL A 372 -1.61 12.65 20.92
N GLU A 373 -0.46 12.30 21.48
CA GLU A 373 -0.07 12.74 22.83
C GLU A 373 0.24 14.24 22.90
N LYS A 374 0.92 14.78 21.88
CA LYS A 374 1.39 16.17 21.88
C LYS A 374 0.37 17.15 21.31
N HIS A 375 -0.35 16.77 20.25
CA HIS A 375 -1.24 17.65 19.49
C HIS A 375 -2.72 17.22 19.56
N GLY A 376 -3.03 16.07 20.17
CA GLY A 376 -4.38 15.57 20.31
C GLY A 376 -4.90 14.83 19.06
N LEU A 377 -5.88 13.95 19.27
CA LEU A 377 -6.51 13.17 18.19
C LEU A 377 -7.17 14.05 17.11
N GLU A 378 -7.73 15.20 17.50
CA GLU A 378 -8.35 16.15 16.56
C GLU A 378 -7.36 16.66 15.50
N THR A 379 -6.09 16.80 15.86
CA THR A 379 -5.03 17.20 14.91
C THR A 379 -4.83 16.11 13.86
N LEU A 380 -4.77 14.83 14.27
CA LEU A 380 -4.71 13.71 13.35
C LEU A 380 -5.93 13.67 12.42
N GLN A 381 -7.14 13.91 12.95
CA GLN A 381 -8.36 13.98 12.13
C GLN A 381 -8.28 15.11 11.08
N LYS A 382 -7.80 16.30 11.44
CA LYS A 382 -7.61 17.43 10.51
C LYS A 382 -6.58 17.11 9.43
N ILE A 383 -5.49 16.43 9.79
CA ILE A 383 -4.49 15.95 8.84
C ILE A 383 -5.15 15.03 7.80
N LEU A 384 -5.96 14.06 8.23
CA LEU A 384 -6.67 13.15 7.33
C LEU A 384 -7.66 13.89 6.40
N VAL A 385 -8.34 14.94 6.90
CA VAL A 385 -9.23 15.77 6.07
C VAL A 385 -8.45 16.52 4.99
N ASP A 386 -7.34 17.18 5.35
CA ASP A 386 -6.50 17.92 4.40
C ASP A 386 -5.91 16.99 3.32
N LEU A 387 -5.47 15.79 3.70
CA LEU A 387 -5.06 14.75 2.74
C LEU A 387 -6.22 14.36 1.80
N GLY A 388 -7.43 14.17 2.32
CA GLY A 388 -8.63 13.91 1.52
C GLY A 388 -8.92 15.01 0.48
N ASN A 389 -8.63 16.25 0.84
CA ASN A 389 -8.74 17.41 -0.05
C ASN A 389 -7.57 17.54 -1.04
N GLY A 390 -6.53 16.71 -0.89
CA GLY A 390 -5.39 16.63 -1.80
C GLY A 390 -4.22 17.54 -1.46
N LEU A 391 -4.09 17.98 -0.21
CA LEU A 391 -2.85 18.58 0.28
C LEU A 391 -1.76 17.50 0.44
N THR A 392 -0.50 17.90 0.35
CA THR A 392 0.61 16.98 0.59
C THR A 392 0.76 16.71 2.08
N ILE A 393 1.35 15.56 2.44
CA ILE A 393 1.56 15.19 3.85
C ILE A 393 2.41 16.22 4.60
N ASN A 394 3.50 16.69 4.00
CA ASN A 394 4.42 17.62 4.66
C ASN A 394 3.78 19.00 4.85
N ASP A 395 3.04 19.51 3.87
CA ASP A 395 2.29 20.76 4.04
C ASP A 395 1.23 20.64 5.14
N THR A 396 0.57 19.48 5.20
CA THR A 396 -0.49 19.21 6.17
C THR A 396 0.06 19.07 7.58
N LEU A 397 1.16 18.35 7.77
CA LEU A 397 1.87 18.28 9.05
C LEU A 397 2.28 19.68 9.49
N ALA A 398 2.95 20.43 8.61
CA ALA A 398 3.43 21.77 8.93
C ALA A 398 2.30 22.71 9.39
N ARG A 399 1.14 22.60 8.74
CA ARG A 399 -0.05 23.39 9.06
C ARG A 399 -0.61 23.13 10.46
N HIS A 400 -0.53 21.89 10.96
CA HIS A 400 -1.18 21.50 12.23
C HIS A 400 -0.20 21.28 13.38
N THR A 401 1.11 21.16 13.13
CA THR A 401 2.11 20.83 14.16
C THR A 401 3.25 21.85 14.33
N GLY A 402 3.38 22.84 13.45
CA GLY A 402 4.53 23.77 13.43
C GLY A 402 5.48 23.48 12.27
N SER A 403 6.69 24.04 12.25
CA SER A 403 7.62 23.76 11.14
C SER A 403 8.03 22.28 11.11
N LEU A 404 8.39 21.76 9.93
CA LEU A 404 8.85 20.37 9.81
C LEU A 404 10.13 20.11 10.59
N ASP A 405 11.07 21.07 10.60
CA ASP A 405 12.30 20.97 11.38
C ASP A 405 12.02 20.83 12.89
N GLU A 406 11.06 21.61 13.41
CA GLU A 406 10.63 21.51 14.81
C GLU A 406 9.91 20.19 15.09
N LEU A 407 9.06 19.73 14.16
CA LEU A 407 8.37 18.44 14.28
C LEU A 407 9.37 17.28 14.31
N ASP A 408 10.34 17.27 13.40
CA ASP A 408 11.35 16.23 13.29
C ASP A 408 12.23 16.19 14.55
N ALA A 409 12.73 17.35 15.01
CA ALA A 409 13.54 17.43 16.23
C ALA A 409 12.75 17.03 17.48
N ALA A 410 11.49 17.44 17.60
CA ALA A 410 10.65 17.10 18.74
C ALA A 410 10.24 15.63 18.75
N PHE A 411 9.96 15.04 17.58
CA PHE A 411 9.70 13.61 17.44
C PHE A 411 10.95 12.79 17.77
N GLU A 412 12.13 13.19 17.27
CA GLU A 412 13.39 12.51 17.60
C GLU A 412 13.61 12.47 19.11
N ALA A 413 13.44 13.60 19.79
CA ALA A 413 13.56 13.66 21.25
C ALA A 413 12.56 12.73 21.95
N PHE A 414 11.29 12.71 21.50
CA PHE A 414 10.26 11.81 22.02
C PHE A 414 10.63 10.33 21.83
N ALA A 415 11.04 9.95 20.62
CA ALA A 415 11.36 8.59 20.25
C ALA A 415 12.60 8.07 21.03
N ARG A 416 13.63 8.91 21.16
CA ARG A 416 14.80 8.62 22.00
C ARG A 416 14.44 8.48 23.47
N ASN A 417 13.53 9.31 24.00
CA ASN A 417 13.08 9.17 25.38
C ASN A 417 12.37 7.82 25.62
N ARG A 418 11.45 7.43 24.74
CA ARG A 418 10.79 6.10 24.81
C ARG A 418 11.79 4.95 24.74
N ALA A 419 12.86 5.09 23.96
CA ALA A 419 13.93 4.11 23.88
C ALA A 419 14.75 4.00 25.18
N VAL A 420 15.03 5.12 25.84
CA VAL A 420 15.73 5.15 27.14
C VAL A 420 14.86 4.57 28.26
N GLU A 421 13.56 4.86 28.25
CA GLU A 421 12.61 4.35 29.24
C GLU A 421 12.38 2.84 29.11
N MET A 422 12.53 2.27 27.91
CA MET A 422 12.42 0.84 27.68
C MET A 422 13.46 0.07 28.49
N ALA A 423 12.97 -0.65 29.51
CA ALA A 423 13.79 -1.43 30.44
C ALA A 423 15.01 -0.63 30.92
N ARG A 424 14.72 0.53 31.51
CA ARG A 424 15.70 1.48 32.06
C ARG A 424 16.74 0.84 32.98
N ASP A 425 16.35 -0.19 33.72
CA ASP A 425 17.19 -0.88 34.70
C ASP A 425 17.95 -2.09 34.12
N ALA A 426 17.78 -2.39 32.83
CA ALA A 426 18.49 -3.48 32.17
C ALA A 426 19.93 -3.07 31.81
N ASP A 427 20.85 -4.04 31.85
CA ASP A 427 22.18 -3.88 31.30
C ASP A 427 22.14 -4.01 29.76
N TRP A 428 22.54 -2.94 29.09
CA TRP A 428 22.56 -2.84 27.63
C TRP A 428 23.95 -2.99 27.04
N THR A 429 24.97 -3.32 27.84
CA THR A 429 26.32 -3.58 27.36
C THR A 429 26.33 -4.80 26.43
N GLU A 430 26.97 -4.68 25.26
CA GLU A 430 27.14 -5.83 24.38
C GLU A 430 28.11 -6.81 25.05
N PRO A 431 27.71 -8.06 25.32
CA PRO A 431 28.57 -9.01 26.02
C PRO A 431 29.78 -9.34 25.14
N GLU A 432 30.98 -9.34 25.73
CA GLU A 432 32.18 -9.88 25.08
C GLU A 432 32.05 -11.41 24.97
N LEU A 433 31.59 -11.89 23.80
CA LEU A 433 31.50 -13.32 23.56
C LEU A 433 32.88 -13.89 23.18
N PRO A 434 33.29 -15.03 23.76
CA PRO A 434 34.58 -15.64 23.41
C PRO A 434 34.59 -16.08 21.94
N LYS A 435 35.67 -15.77 21.22
CA LYS A 435 35.86 -16.13 19.80
C LYS A 435 35.79 -17.64 19.53
N ARG A 436 36.00 -18.46 20.56
CA ARG A 436 35.75 -19.90 20.59
C ARG A 436 35.08 -20.24 21.92
N ALA A 437 33.82 -20.66 21.87
CA ALA A 437 33.13 -21.14 23.05
C ALA A 437 33.52 -22.60 23.30
N SER A 438 34.12 -22.91 24.44
CA SER A 438 34.20 -24.28 24.95
C SER A 438 32.89 -24.65 25.65
N ALA A 439 32.65 -25.95 25.85
CA ALA A 439 31.47 -26.40 26.60
C ALA A 439 31.48 -25.87 28.04
N GLU A 440 32.66 -25.69 28.64
CA GLU A 440 32.80 -25.08 29.97
C GLU A 440 32.46 -23.58 29.98
N LEU A 441 32.91 -22.82 28.98
CA LEU A 441 32.59 -21.39 28.84
C LEU A 441 31.09 -21.12 28.62
N LEU A 442 30.39 -22.02 27.94
CA LEU A 442 28.94 -21.89 27.74
C LEU A 442 28.12 -22.15 29.01
N ALA A 443 28.67 -22.91 29.96
CA ALA A 443 28.01 -23.19 31.24
C ALA A 443 28.04 -21.99 32.20
N GLU A 444 28.91 -20.99 31.96
CA GLU A 444 28.96 -19.76 32.76
C GLU A 444 27.92 -18.70 32.31
N TYR A 445 27.32 -18.87 31.13
CA TYR A 445 26.35 -17.93 30.54
C TYR A 445 24.89 -18.43 30.51
N LEU A 446 24.65 -19.70 30.84
CA LEU A 446 23.33 -20.33 30.99
C LEU A 446 22.92 -20.33 32.47
#